data_AF-A0A6S7IXR8-F1
#
_entry.id   AF-A0A6S7IXR8-F1
#
_cell.length_a   1.000
_cell.length_b   1.000
_cell.length_c   1.000
_cell.angle_alpha   90.00
_cell.angle_beta   90.00
_cell.angle_gamma   90.00
#
_symmetry.space_group_name_H-M   'P 1'
#
loop_
_entity.id
_entity.type
_entity.pdbx_description
1 polymer ?
#
loop_
_entity_poly.entity_id
_entity_poly.type
_entity_poly.pdbx_seq_one_letter_code
_entity_poly.pdbx_strand_id
1 'polypeptide(L)'
;MNNKTTQVLFEFFQARYNLTNFLIADYEEVAKGTFTFGHRQGSIPEFEEYFHALRYNNYTRSNKYWIGEYWQETHQCNLPKLGIPANFTKNCTGDENNAIYKEFAPVQLVINAVYALANALNSLQKHSCPNITGICSEMRPISTQLLLEYIKNTTFEDALSHSKASFNSRQEVEGNYTVYNYRYINGSYDYIPVGSWSAITNNTLTENLVLNESVVQSAHVNAVIPLFACRPTCGHGQIRVSHRPGSGPGCCWVCRTCAENEAVMNNTCQACVPGFTPGKNLSSCLKMDLIYINMDTPLAIVLAVFSVLGIITDFVFLTAFIVYRNHPLIKAS
;
A
#
# COMPACT_ATOMS: atom_id res chain seq x y z
N MET A 1 16.42 21.43 35.80
CA MET A 1 16.62 20.63 34.57
C MET A 1 16.42 19.19 34.97
N ASN A 2 15.22 18.69 34.68
CA ASN A 2 14.58 17.65 35.49
C ASN A 2 14.94 16.24 35.03
N ASN A 3 15.19 15.45 36.06
CA ASN A 3 15.35 14.00 36.25
C ASN A 3 14.36 13.06 35.51
N LYS A 4 13.63 13.53 34.49
CA LYS A 4 12.63 12.76 33.75
C LYS A 4 13.19 12.06 32.51
N THR A 5 14.23 12.60 31.89
CA THR A 5 14.81 12.01 30.66
C THR A 5 15.55 10.71 30.93
N THR A 6 16.13 10.56 32.12
CA THR A 6 16.80 9.33 32.57
C THR A 6 15.81 8.23 32.99
N GLN A 7 14.58 8.60 33.33
CA GLN A 7 13.53 7.64 33.71
C GLN A 7 12.90 6.96 32.48
N VAL A 8 12.79 7.69 31.36
CA VAL A 8 12.31 7.15 30.08
C VAL A 8 13.25 6.08 29.52
N LEU A 9 14.57 6.22 29.73
CA LEU A 9 15.54 5.22 29.28
C LEU A 9 15.52 3.93 30.14
N PHE A 10 15.06 4.00 31.39
CA PHE A 10 14.92 2.83 32.26
C PHE A 10 13.59 2.07 32.06
N GLU A 11 12.53 2.76 31.63
CA GLU A 11 11.26 2.09 31.26
C GLU A 11 11.38 1.24 29.98
N PHE A 12 12.36 1.52 29.11
CA PHE A 12 12.68 0.63 27.98
C PHE A 12 13.20 -0.75 28.39
N PHE A 13 13.75 -0.89 29.60
CA PHE A 13 14.31 -2.16 30.09
C PHE A 13 13.36 -2.96 31.00
N GLN A 14 12.24 -2.38 31.46
CA GLN A 14 11.26 -3.07 32.34
C GLN A 14 9.94 -3.46 31.65
N ALA A 15 9.84 -3.31 30.33
CA ALA A 15 8.60 -3.59 29.60
C ALA A 15 8.44 -5.09 29.25
N ARG A 16 7.67 -5.77 30.10
CA ARG A 16 7.09 -7.13 29.99
C ARG A 16 7.08 -7.74 28.58
N TYR A 17 7.64 -8.95 28.50
CA TYR A 17 7.81 -9.82 27.32
C TYR A 17 6.51 -10.26 26.63
N ASN A 18 5.85 -9.35 25.93
CA ASN A 18 4.86 -9.66 24.89
C ASN A 18 5.01 -8.70 23.70
N LEU A 19 6.25 -8.58 23.21
CA LEU A 19 6.70 -7.51 22.31
C LEU A 19 6.21 -7.60 20.86
N THR A 20 5.51 -8.67 20.45
CA THR A 20 4.83 -8.64 19.14
C THR A 20 3.63 -7.70 19.16
N ASN A 21 2.97 -7.53 20.30
CA ASN A 21 1.82 -6.63 20.43
C ASN A 21 2.12 -5.33 21.17
N PHE A 22 3.31 -5.10 21.73
CA PHE A 22 3.56 -3.93 22.58
C PHE A 22 3.29 -2.57 21.90
N LEU A 23 3.58 -2.42 20.60
CA LEU A 23 3.31 -1.18 19.87
C LEU A 23 1.81 -0.92 19.65
N ILE A 24 0.99 -1.96 19.74
CA ILE A 24 -0.45 -1.96 19.40
C ILE A 24 -1.27 -2.47 20.59
N ALA A 25 -0.65 -2.65 21.76
CA ALA A 25 -1.33 -3.13 22.94
C ALA A 25 -2.43 -2.12 23.29
N ASP A 26 -3.64 -2.61 23.53
CA ASP A 26 -4.86 -1.82 23.73
C ASP A 26 -5.45 -1.13 22.48
N TYR A 27 -4.82 -1.30 21.30
CA TYR A 27 -5.26 -0.75 20.01
C TYR A 27 -5.45 -1.83 18.94
N GLU A 28 -5.55 -3.09 19.33
CA GLU A 28 -5.52 -4.23 18.40
C GLU A 28 -6.73 -4.23 17.45
N GLU A 29 -7.88 -3.80 17.94
CA GLU A 29 -9.09 -3.66 17.12
C GLU A 29 -8.92 -2.60 16.02
N VAL A 30 -8.22 -1.50 16.32
CA VAL A 30 -7.96 -0.40 15.36
C VAL A 30 -6.93 -0.83 14.31
N ALA A 31 -5.92 -1.61 14.72
CA ALA A 31 -4.89 -2.11 13.83
C ALA A 31 -5.32 -3.33 13.00
N LYS A 32 -6.49 -3.90 13.28
CA LYS A 32 -7.02 -5.04 12.52
C LYS A 32 -7.04 -4.75 11.02
N GLY A 33 -6.50 -5.67 10.24
CA GLY A 33 -6.45 -5.57 8.77
C GLY A 33 -5.30 -4.72 8.23
N THR A 34 -4.42 -4.19 9.10
CA THR A 34 -3.19 -3.51 8.65
C THR A 34 -2.22 -4.49 8.00
N PHE A 35 -1.35 -3.95 7.14
CA PHE A 35 -0.23 -4.67 6.56
C PHE A 35 1.09 -4.14 7.11
N THR A 36 2.04 -5.03 7.33
CA THR A 36 3.42 -4.67 7.69
C THR A 36 4.41 -5.59 7.00
N PHE A 37 5.65 -5.13 6.92
CA PHE A 37 6.77 -5.92 6.41
C PHE A 37 7.66 -6.30 7.59
N GLY A 38 7.97 -7.58 7.69
CA GLY A 38 9.01 -8.07 8.59
C GLY A 38 10.14 -8.69 7.78
N HIS A 39 11.34 -8.74 8.35
CA HIS A 39 12.35 -9.66 7.83
C HIS A 39 11.77 -11.06 7.76
N ARG A 40 12.25 -11.86 6.80
CA ARG A 40 11.83 -13.24 6.67
C ARG A 40 12.02 -13.97 8.01
N GLN A 41 10.92 -14.32 8.66
CA GLN A 41 10.95 -15.11 9.88
C GLN A 41 11.12 -16.59 9.55
N GLY A 42 11.81 -17.29 10.44
CA GLY A 42 11.98 -18.73 10.37
C GLY A 42 12.77 -19.21 11.57
N SER A 43 12.52 -20.44 12.01
CA SER A 43 13.32 -21.01 13.10
C SER A 43 14.68 -21.44 12.58
N ILE A 44 15.72 -21.12 13.37
CA ILE A 44 17.07 -21.65 13.22
C ILE A 44 17.21 -22.71 14.32
N PRO A 45 17.04 -24.01 14.00
CA PRO A 45 16.89 -25.07 14.99
C PRO A 45 18.06 -25.16 15.97
N GLU A 46 19.29 -24.92 15.49
CA GLU A 46 20.50 -24.95 16.31
C GLU A 46 20.50 -23.85 17.37
N PHE A 47 20.00 -22.66 17.00
CA PHE A 47 19.87 -21.56 17.94
C PHE A 47 18.75 -21.81 18.94
N GLU A 48 17.61 -22.35 18.48
CA GLU A 48 16.49 -22.73 19.32
C GLU A 48 16.89 -23.78 20.37
N GLU A 49 17.59 -24.84 19.95
CA GLU A 49 18.13 -25.86 20.84
C GLU A 49 19.13 -25.27 21.86
N TYR A 50 20.07 -24.45 21.38
CA TYR A 50 21.01 -23.74 22.25
C TYR A 50 20.27 -22.89 23.29
N PHE A 51 19.27 -22.12 22.86
CA PHE A 51 18.51 -21.21 23.72
C PHE A 51 17.66 -21.95 24.76
N HIS A 52 17.04 -23.07 24.38
CA HIS A 52 16.29 -23.92 25.32
C HIS A 52 17.19 -24.64 26.32
N ALA A 53 18.44 -24.93 25.96
CA ALA A 53 19.43 -25.53 26.85
C ALA A 53 20.03 -24.54 27.85
N LEU A 54 19.82 -23.22 27.68
CA LEU A 54 20.34 -22.20 28.59
C LEU A 54 19.76 -22.35 29.99
N ARG A 55 20.62 -22.29 31.01
CA ARG A 55 20.26 -22.37 32.43
C ARG A 55 20.97 -21.25 33.17
N TYR A 56 20.27 -20.53 34.04
CA TYR A 56 20.84 -19.39 34.78
C TYR A 56 22.11 -19.80 35.58
N ASN A 57 22.10 -21.00 36.14
CA ASN A 57 23.20 -21.52 36.96
C ASN A 57 24.51 -21.75 36.18
N ASN A 58 24.45 -21.89 34.85
CA ASN A 58 25.61 -22.17 34.00
C ASN A 58 26.38 -20.91 33.57
N TYR A 59 25.88 -19.71 33.85
CA TYR A 59 26.49 -18.48 33.35
C TYR A 59 27.62 -17.93 34.23
N THR A 60 28.66 -17.44 33.56
CA THR A 60 29.79 -16.73 34.18
C THR A 60 29.37 -15.36 34.73
N ARG A 61 30.20 -14.82 35.64
CA ARG A 61 29.91 -13.61 36.42
C ARG A 61 29.60 -12.36 35.56
N SER A 62 30.13 -12.27 34.33
CA SER A 62 29.99 -11.09 33.46
C SER A 62 28.58 -10.92 32.87
N ASN A 63 27.86 -12.01 32.63
CA ASN A 63 26.54 -11.97 31.97
C ASN A 63 25.37 -12.16 32.96
N LYS A 64 25.69 -12.36 34.24
CA LYS A 64 24.72 -12.82 35.23
C LYS A 64 23.63 -11.80 35.57
N TYR A 65 23.90 -10.50 35.37
CA TYR A 65 22.94 -9.43 35.66
C TYR A 65 21.79 -9.41 34.67
N TRP A 66 22.06 -9.16 33.38
CA TRP A 66 21.01 -9.07 32.34
C TRP A 66 20.32 -10.41 32.09
N ILE A 67 21.04 -11.53 32.18
CA ILE A 67 20.41 -12.87 32.11
C ILE A 67 19.51 -13.10 33.32
N GLY A 68 19.93 -12.64 34.49
CA GLY A 68 19.12 -12.73 35.70
C GLY A 68 17.83 -11.93 35.59
N GLU A 69 17.89 -10.68 35.10
CA GLU A 69 16.71 -9.86 34.81
C GLU A 69 15.76 -10.59 33.83
N TYR A 70 16.29 -11.04 32.70
CA TYR A 70 15.54 -11.84 31.72
C TYR A 70 14.88 -13.06 32.36
N TRP A 71 15.60 -13.78 33.23
CA TRP A 71 15.11 -15.00 33.88
C TRP A 71 13.99 -14.69 34.88
N GLN A 72 14.16 -13.66 35.71
CA GLN A 72 13.17 -13.23 36.69
C GLN A 72 11.87 -12.80 36.01
N GLU A 73 11.97 -12.03 34.92
CA GLU A 73 10.82 -11.57 34.16
C GLU A 73 10.13 -12.69 33.38
N THR A 74 10.89 -13.55 32.70
CA THR A 74 10.33 -14.63 31.87
C THR A 74 9.61 -15.68 32.71
N HIS A 75 10.21 -16.04 33.85
CA HIS A 75 9.66 -17.07 34.75
C HIS A 75 8.79 -16.51 35.86
N GLN A 76 8.67 -15.17 35.95
CA GLN A 76 7.94 -14.43 36.99
C GLN A 76 8.36 -14.89 38.40
N CYS A 77 9.67 -14.88 38.67
CA CYS A 77 10.28 -15.34 39.92
C CYS A 77 11.45 -14.47 40.37
N ASN A 78 11.85 -14.57 41.64
CA ASN A 78 12.95 -13.79 42.21
C ASN A 78 14.26 -14.57 42.20
N LEU A 79 15.38 -13.89 41.92
CA LEU A 79 16.74 -14.40 42.09
C LEU A 79 17.43 -13.68 43.27
N PRO A 80 17.31 -14.17 44.51
CA PRO A 80 17.76 -13.44 45.72
C PRO A 80 19.27 -13.16 45.72
N LYS A 81 20.05 -14.05 45.11
CA LYS A 81 21.52 -13.96 45.05
C LYS A 81 22.04 -12.82 44.16
N LEU A 82 21.18 -12.22 43.34
CA LEU A 82 21.55 -11.21 42.36
C LEU A 82 21.37 -9.78 42.90
N GLY A 83 20.57 -9.61 43.96
CA GLY A 83 20.30 -8.29 44.55
C GLY A 83 19.45 -7.36 43.67
N ILE A 84 18.85 -7.88 42.59
CA ILE A 84 17.96 -7.11 41.71
C ILE A 84 16.55 -7.12 42.31
N PRO A 85 15.96 -5.95 42.58
CA PRO A 85 14.61 -5.88 43.12
C PRO A 85 13.62 -6.41 42.09
N ALA A 86 12.96 -7.51 42.43
CA ALA A 86 11.80 -8.01 41.71
C ALA A 86 10.72 -8.36 42.71
N ASN A 87 9.47 -8.04 42.37
CA ASN A 87 8.31 -8.22 43.24
C ASN A 87 7.49 -9.45 42.83
N PHE A 88 8.15 -10.58 42.63
CA PHE A 88 7.47 -11.85 42.36
C PHE A 88 7.26 -12.65 43.65
N THR A 89 6.28 -13.56 43.67
CA THR A 89 5.90 -14.32 44.87
C THR A 89 6.76 -15.55 45.10
N LYS A 90 7.43 -16.05 44.06
CA LYS A 90 8.24 -17.29 44.08
C LYS A 90 9.70 -17.00 43.82
N ASN A 91 10.60 -17.84 44.34
CA ASN A 91 12.03 -17.79 44.02
C ASN A 91 12.33 -18.71 42.82
N CYS A 92 13.26 -18.30 41.97
CA CYS A 92 13.72 -19.12 40.85
C CYS A 92 14.70 -20.21 41.36
N THR A 93 14.66 -21.39 40.75
CA THR A 93 15.66 -22.46 40.93
C THR A 93 16.90 -22.20 40.09
N GLY A 94 16.75 -21.49 38.97
CA GLY A 94 17.80 -21.25 37.97
C GLY A 94 17.87 -22.33 36.90
N ASP A 95 17.00 -23.35 36.98
CA ASP A 95 16.92 -24.47 36.05
C ASP A 95 15.56 -24.60 35.34
N GLU A 96 14.72 -23.57 35.44
CA GLU A 96 13.45 -23.49 34.73
C GLU A 96 13.62 -23.66 33.20
N ASN A 97 12.64 -24.30 32.57
CA ASN A 97 12.63 -24.46 31.13
C ASN A 97 12.21 -23.16 30.46
N ASN A 98 13.03 -22.64 29.56
CA ASN A 98 12.66 -21.53 28.67
C ASN A 98 11.53 -22.00 27.75
N ALA A 99 10.27 -21.81 28.14
CA ALA A 99 9.13 -22.43 27.46
C ALA A 99 8.64 -21.68 26.22
N ILE A 100 9.13 -20.47 25.96
CA ILE A 100 8.62 -19.62 24.87
C ILE A 100 9.79 -18.98 24.13
N TYR A 101 10.25 -19.64 23.08
CA TYR A 101 10.99 -18.96 22.02
C TYR A 101 9.98 -18.40 21.03
N LYS A 102 9.60 -17.12 21.20
CA LYS A 102 9.04 -16.33 20.10
C LYS A 102 10.24 -15.60 19.52
N GLU A 103 10.42 -15.59 18.20
CA GLU A 103 11.53 -14.88 17.57
C GLU A 103 11.35 -13.37 17.82
N PHE A 104 11.92 -12.87 18.92
CA PHE A 104 11.70 -11.51 19.44
C PHE A 104 12.50 -10.45 18.68
N ALA A 105 13.59 -10.86 18.04
CA ALA A 105 14.50 -10.05 17.25
C ALA A 105 14.93 -10.89 16.04
N PRO A 106 15.36 -10.28 14.91
CA PRO A 106 15.76 -11.02 13.73
C PRO A 106 17.10 -11.75 13.98
N VAL A 107 17.04 -12.90 14.66
CA VAL A 107 18.20 -13.69 15.09
C VAL A 107 19.06 -14.06 13.88
N GLN A 108 18.41 -14.41 12.76
CA GLN A 108 19.05 -14.63 11.47
C GLN A 108 20.02 -13.49 11.11
N LEU A 109 19.60 -12.22 11.22
CA LEU A 109 20.45 -11.08 10.83
C LEU A 109 21.68 -10.94 11.74
N VAL A 110 21.54 -11.25 13.02
CA VAL A 110 22.65 -11.21 13.97
C VAL A 110 23.65 -12.31 13.66
N ILE A 111 23.19 -13.54 13.42
CA ILE A 111 24.05 -14.66 13.03
C ILE A 111 24.76 -14.36 11.70
N ASN A 112 24.02 -13.85 10.71
CA ASN A 112 24.56 -13.44 9.42
C ASN A 112 25.67 -12.38 9.57
N ALA A 113 25.48 -11.38 10.43
CA ALA A 113 26.49 -10.35 10.68
C ALA A 113 27.79 -10.95 11.27
N VAL A 114 27.66 -11.92 12.19
CA VAL A 114 28.80 -12.65 12.76
C VAL A 114 29.48 -13.49 11.68
N TYR A 115 28.73 -14.20 10.83
CA TYR A 115 29.28 -14.96 9.72
C TYR A 115 29.96 -14.09 8.66
N ALA A 116 29.43 -12.91 8.36
CA ALA A 116 30.06 -11.96 7.46
C ALA A 116 31.45 -11.54 8.00
N LEU A 117 31.52 -11.17 9.28
CA LEU A 117 32.78 -10.78 9.93
C LEU A 117 33.76 -11.96 10.04
N ALA A 118 33.29 -13.14 10.41
CA ALA A 118 34.12 -14.34 10.51
C ALA A 118 34.73 -14.73 9.16
N ASN A 119 33.93 -14.70 8.08
CA ASN A 119 34.41 -14.99 6.72
C ASN A 119 35.38 -13.91 6.20
N ALA A 120 35.16 -12.64 6.56
CA ALA A 120 36.08 -11.56 6.24
C ALA A 120 37.44 -11.75 6.93
N LEU A 121 37.42 -12.05 8.24
CA LEU A 121 38.63 -12.33 9.02
C LEU A 121 39.37 -13.58 8.52
N ASN A 122 38.64 -14.63 8.17
CA ASN A 122 39.21 -15.86 7.60
C ASN A 122 39.90 -15.57 6.25
N SER A 123 39.29 -14.74 5.40
CA SER A 123 39.88 -14.33 4.12
C SER A 123 41.13 -13.47 4.32
N LEU A 124 41.08 -12.53 5.25
CA LEU A 124 42.23 -11.71 5.63
C LEU A 124 43.38 -12.57 6.20
N GLN A 125 43.06 -13.53 7.06
CA GLN A 125 44.05 -14.42 7.66
C GLN A 125 44.76 -15.27 6.62
N LYS A 126 44.02 -15.85 5.67
CA LYS A 126 44.60 -16.65 4.58
C LYS A 126 45.49 -15.83 3.66
N HIS A 127 45.17 -14.56 3.48
CA HIS A 127 45.94 -13.64 2.64
C HIS A 127 47.22 -13.17 3.35
N SER A 128 47.12 -12.65 4.58
CA SER A 128 48.25 -12.06 5.32
C SER A 128 49.12 -13.08 6.05
N CYS A 129 48.59 -14.24 6.40
CA CYS A 129 49.29 -15.25 7.18
C CYS A 129 49.26 -16.63 6.48
N PRO A 130 49.80 -16.76 5.25
CA PRO A 130 49.76 -18.02 4.53
C PRO A 130 50.51 -19.12 5.32
N ASN A 131 49.89 -20.31 5.44
CA ASN A 131 50.43 -21.49 6.14
C ASN A 131 50.68 -21.32 7.65
N ILE A 132 50.18 -20.26 8.29
CA ILE A 132 50.23 -20.10 9.74
C ILE A 132 48.84 -20.41 10.30
N THR A 133 48.78 -21.19 11.37
CA THR A 133 47.55 -21.36 12.14
C THR A 133 47.43 -20.22 13.17
N GLY A 134 46.33 -19.49 13.11
CA GLY A 134 46.09 -18.35 13.99
C GLY A 134 46.57 -17.01 13.40
N ILE A 135 46.93 -16.08 14.28
CA ILE A 135 47.20 -14.67 13.96
C ILE A 135 48.71 -14.43 13.88
N CYS A 136 49.20 -13.93 12.74
CA CYS A 136 50.60 -13.54 12.55
C CYS A 136 50.86 -12.07 12.90
N SER A 137 52.11 -11.63 12.81
CA SER A 137 52.53 -10.25 13.13
C SER A 137 51.86 -9.19 12.25
N GLU A 138 51.53 -9.50 11.00
CA GLU A 138 50.86 -8.56 10.08
C GLU A 138 49.42 -8.24 10.50
N MET A 139 48.79 -9.12 11.28
CA MET A 139 47.45 -8.92 11.85
C MET A 139 47.50 -8.39 13.29
N ARG A 140 48.66 -7.96 13.80
CA ARG A 140 48.82 -7.41 15.16
C ARG A 140 49.54 -6.05 15.12
N PRO A 141 48.82 -4.92 15.12
CA PRO A 141 47.36 -4.76 15.08
C PRO A 141 46.77 -4.84 13.66
N ILE A 142 45.51 -5.25 13.53
CA ILE A 142 44.78 -5.20 12.26
C ILE A 142 44.42 -3.75 11.94
N SER A 143 44.75 -3.28 10.73
CA SER A 143 44.26 -1.99 10.23
C SER A 143 42.74 -2.04 10.00
N THR A 144 42.00 -1.09 10.58
CA THR A 144 40.54 -0.98 10.42
C THR A 144 40.13 -0.84 8.95
N GLN A 145 40.92 -0.09 8.17
CA GLN A 145 40.64 0.14 6.75
C GLN A 145 40.81 -1.15 5.94
N LEU A 146 41.87 -1.92 6.23
CA LEU A 146 42.09 -3.23 5.63
C LEU A 146 40.95 -4.19 5.97
N LEU A 147 40.59 -4.30 7.25
CA LEU A 147 39.48 -5.16 7.67
C LEU A 147 38.15 -4.77 6.98
N LEU A 148 37.88 -3.47 6.84
CA LEU A 148 36.69 -2.99 6.16
C LEU A 148 36.67 -3.44 4.69
N GLU A 149 37.78 -3.39 3.96
CA GLU A 149 37.85 -3.88 2.57
C GLU A 149 37.47 -5.35 2.45
N TYR A 150 37.94 -6.19 3.39
CA TYR A 150 37.56 -7.60 3.45
C TYR A 150 36.10 -7.81 3.82
N ILE A 151 35.54 -7.01 4.73
CA ILE A 151 34.12 -7.06 5.08
C ILE A 151 33.25 -6.73 3.86
N LYS A 152 33.59 -5.67 3.11
CA LYS A 152 32.83 -5.25 1.92
C LYS A 152 32.79 -6.32 0.82
N ASN A 153 33.87 -7.11 0.69
CA ASN A 153 34.03 -8.12 -0.36
C ASN A 153 33.80 -9.56 0.14
N THR A 154 33.24 -9.74 1.33
CA THR A 154 33.00 -11.07 1.90
C THR A 154 31.74 -11.72 1.33
N THR A 155 31.78 -13.03 1.17
CA THR A 155 30.60 -13.87 0.91
C THR A 155 30.42 -14.78 2.11
N PHE A 156 29.20 -14.86 2.62
CA PHE A 156 28.86 -15.66 3.79
C PHE A 156 27.57 -16.45 3.52
N GLU A 157 27.29 -17.42 4.37
CA GLU A 157 26.07 -18.22 4.29
C GLU A 157 24.96 -17.56 5.11
N ASP A 158 23.77 -17.45 4.53
CA ASP A 158 22.58 -17.01 5.24
C ASP A 158 22.12 -18.10 6.22
N ALA A 159 21.94 -17.72 7.48
CA ALA A 159 21.64 -18.65 8.58
C ALA A 159 20.27 -19.32 8.47
N LEU A 160 19.34 -18.77 7.68
CA LEU A 160 18.00 -19.35 7.51
C LEU A 160 17.87 -20.12 6.19
N SER A 161 18.34 -19.55 5.07
CA SER A 161 18.18 -20.17 3.75
C SER A 161 19.37 -21.02 3.32
N HIS A 162 20.49 -21.00 4.05
CA HIS A 162 21.76 -21.64 3.68
C HIS A 162 22.31 -21.21 2.31
N SER A 163 21.79 -20.10 1.78
CA SER A 163 22.22 -19.54 0.51
C SER A 163 23.39 -18.59 0.70
N LYS A 164 24.23 -18.44 -0.31
CA LYS A 164 25.30 -17.44 -0.28
C LYS A 164 24.72 -16.02 -0.31
N ALA A 165 25.15 -15.20 0.63
CA ALA A 165 24.87 -13.78 0.76
C ALA A 165 26.16 -12.97 0.65
N SER A 166 26.04 -11.74 0.13
CA SER A 166 27.15 -10.81 -0.09
C SER A 166 26.62 -9.38 -0.11
N PHE A 167 27.50 -8.41 0.13
CA PHE A 167 27.16 -7.00 0.02
C PHE A 167 27.10 -6.54 -1.44
N ASN A 168 26.07 -5.77 -1.79
CA ASN A 168 25.93 -5.15 -3.11
C ASN A 168 26.82 -3.90 -3.24
N SER A 169 26.72 -3.20 -4.38
CA SER A 169 27.49 -1.98 -4.64
C SER A 169 27.23 -0.84 -3.65
N ARG A 170 26.07 -0.84 -2.98
CA ARG A 170 25.69 0.12 -1.93
C ARG A 170 26.07 -0.32 -0.52
N GLN A 171 26.75 -1.46 -0.37
CA GLN A 171 27.11 -2.06 0.92
C GLN A 171 25.89 -2.55 1.72
N GLU A 172 24.86 -2.98 1.00
CA GLU A 172 23.63 -3.55 1.57
C GLU A 172 23.53 -5.04 1.21
N VAL A 173 22.86 -5.82 2.06
CA VAL A 173 22.49 -7.20 1.75
C VAL A 173 21.06 -7.16 1.18
N GLU A 174 20.87 -7.80 0.04
CA GLU A 174 19.59 -7.79 -0.67
C GLU A 174 18.48 -8.38 0.19
N GLY A 175 17.39 -7.62 0.32
CA GLY A 175 16.36 -7.88 1.31
C GLY A 175 15.31 -8.89 0.85
N ASN A 176 14.99 -9.82 1.75
CA ASN A 176 13.82 -10.70 1.65
C ASN A 176 12.89 -10.40 2.81
N TYR A 177 11.65 -10.01 2.51
CA TYR A 177 10.68 -9.61 3.50
C TYR A 177 9.44 -10.50 3.43
N THR A 178 8.90 -10.82 4.59
CA THR A 178 7.58 -11.42 4.72
C THR A 178 6.56 -10.29 4.90
N VAL A 179 5.48 -10.35 4.13
CA VAL A 179 4.34 -9.44 4.28
C VAL A 179 3.39 -10.06 5.29
N TYR A 180 3.03 -9.30 6.31
CA TYR A 180 2.09 -9.71 7.35
C TYR A 180 0.80 -8.91 7.26
N ASN A 181 -0.28 -9.52 7.68
CA ASN A 181 -1.56 -8.88 7.91
C ASN A 181 -2.00 -9.11 9.35
N TYR A 182 -2.36 -8.04 10.06
CA TYR A 182 -2.72 -8.11 11.46
C TYR A 182 -4.17 -8.58 11.64
N ARG A 183 -4.38 -9.67 12.37
CA ARG A 183 -5.67 -10.37 12.40
C ARG A 183 -6.05 -10.86 13.77
N TYR A 184 -7.35 -11.01 13.96
CA TYR A 184 -7.92 -11.72 15.08
C TYR A 184 -8.17 -13.19 14.71
N ILE A 185 -7.42 -14.10 15.32
CA ILE A 185 -7.52 -15.55 15.09
C ILE A 185 -7.55 -16.27 16.44
N ASN A 186 -8.48 -17.21 16.61
CA ASN A 186 -8.56 -18.10 17.78
C ASN A 186 -8.52 -17.39 19.15
N GLY A 187 -9.14 -16.22 19.26
CA GLY A 187 -9.25 -15.49 20.52
C GLY A 187 -8.11 -14.49 20.79
N SER A 188 -7.14 -14.34 19.88
CA SER A 188 -6.03 -13.39 20.02
C SER A 188 -5.74 -12.66 18.72
N TYR A 189 -5.17 -11.47 18.83
CA TYR A 189 -4.60 -10.76 17.69
C TYR A 189 -3.15 -11.19 17.44
N ASP A 190 -2.81 -11.42 16.18
CA ASP A 190 -1.44 -11.75 15.76
C ASP A 190 -1.14 -11.30 14.32
N TYR A 191 0.15 -11.25 14.00
CA TYR A 191 0.64 -10.98 12.66
C TYR A 191 0.69 -12.27 11.85
N ILE A 192 -0.14 -12.36 10.82
CA ILE A 192 -0.24 -13.56 9.99
C ILE A 192 0.47 -13.31 8.66
N PRO A 193 1.39 -14.18 8.24
CA PRO A 193 2.05 -14.05 6.95
C PRO A 193 1.03 -14.21 5.81
N VAL A 194 1.07 -13.29 4.85
CA VAL A 194 0.15 -13.25 3.70
C VAL A 194 0.87 -13.24 2.36
N GLY A 195 2.19 -13.07 2.39
CA GLY A 195 2.97 -12.97 1.18
C GLY A 195 4.43 -12.71 1.47
N SER A 196 5.17 -12.47 0.41
CA SER A 196 6.59 -12.18 0.46
C SER A 196 6.97 -11.17 -0.59
N TRP A 197 8.05 -10.45 -0.30
CA TRP A 197 8.71 -9.56 -1.24
C TRP A 197 10.18 -9.96 -1.31
N SER A 198 10.72 -10.04 -2.52
CA SER A 198 12.13 -10.31 -2.77
C SER A 198 12.69 -9.33 -3.79
N ALA A 199 13.83 -8.71 -3.49
CA ALA A 199 14.56 -7.90 -4.46
C ALA A 199 15.13 -8.76 -5.60
N ILE A 200 15.57 -9.98 -5.29
CA ILE A 200 16.20 -10.92 -6.24
C ILE A 200 15.29 -12.12 -6.49
N THR A 201 14.99 -12.39 -7.76
CA THR A 201 14.38 -13.65 -8.21
C THR A 201 15.26 -14.23 -9.31
N ASN A 202 15.64 -15.51 -9.22
CA ASN A 202 16.49 -16.21 -10.20
C ASN A 202 17.80 -15.46 -10.54
N ASN A 203 18.51 -14.94 -9.54
CA ASN A 203 19.73 -14.14 -9.68
C ASN A 203 19.57 -12.85 -10.51
N THR A 204 18.33 -12.36 -10.65
CA THR A 204 18.02 -11.09 -11.33
C THR A 204 17.22 -10.16 -10.42
N LEU A 205 17.58 -8.88 -10.40
CA LEU A 205 16.85 -7.83 -9.70
C LEU A 205 15.50 -7.64 -10.40
N THR A 206 14.43 -8.08 -9.75
CA THR A 206 13.08 -8.15 -10.35
C THR A 206 12.01 -7.58 -9.43
N GLU A 207 12.31 -7.35 -8.15
CA GLU A 207 11.38 -6.78 -7.15
C GLU A 207 10.01 -7.46 -7.20
N ASN A 208 9.95 -8.72 -6.77
CA ASN A 208 8.76 -9.53 -6.88
C ASN A 208 7.93 -9.50 -5.58
N LEU A 209 6.72 -8.96 -5.66
CA LEU A 209 5.72 -9.01 -4.58
C LEU A 209 4.72 -10.13 -4.87
N VAL A 210 4.68 -11.13 -3.99
CA VAL A 210 3.70 -12.22 -4.04
C VAL A 210 2.78 -12.08 -2.84
N LEU A 211 1.48 -11.85 -3.09
CA LEU A 211 0.46 -11.76 -2.07
C LEU A 211 -0.60 -12.84 -2.30
N ASN A 212 -0.98 -13.53 -1.22
CA ASN A 212 -2.14 -14.40 -1.23
C ASN A 212 -3.37 -13.61 -0.79
N GLU A 213 -4.09 -13.05 -1.77
CA GLU A 213 -5.29 -12.23 -1.51
C GLU A 213 -6.40 -13.01 -0.81
N SER A 214 -6.49 -14.33 -1.00
CA SER A 214 -7.56 -15.15 -0.41
C SER A 214 -7.51 -15.23 1.11
N VAL A 215 -6.30 -15.08 1.68
CA VAL A 215 -6.15 -15.09 3.14
C VAL A 215 -6.30 -13.69 3.72
N VAL A 216 -6.12 -12.61 2.96
CA VAL A 216 -6.16 -11.23 3.44
C VAL A 216 -7.46 -10.90 4.17
N GLN A 217 -7.34 -10.38 5.39
CA GLN A 217 -8.48 -9.88 6.15
C GLN A 217 -8.51 -8.36 6.10
N SER A 218 -9.61 -7.82 5.58
CA SER A 218 -9.89 -6.38 5.65
C SER A 218 -10.33 -5.99 7.07
N ALA A 219 -10.05 -4.74 7.45
CA ALA A 219 -10.60 -4.12 8.64
C ALA A 219 -12.14 -4.04 8.60
N HIS A 220 -12.75 -4.08 7.40
CA HIS A 220 -14.18 -3.84 7.20
C HIS A 220 -14.93 -5.12 6.81
N VAL A 221 -16.10 -5.33 7.44
CA VAL A 221 -16.93 -6.55 7.39
C VAL A 221 -17.50 -6.84 5.99
N ASN A 222 -17.56 -5.84 5.10
CA ASN A 222 -18.10 -5.95 3.74
C ASN A 222 -16.99 -5.71 2.70
N ALA A 223 -15.96 -6.54 2.74
CA ALA A 223 -14.68 -6.39 2.05
C ALA A 223 -14.77 -6.24 0.51
N VAL A 224 -15.02 -5.01 0.05
CA VAL A 224 -14.32 -4.45 -1.10
C VAL A 224 -13.19 -3.62 -0.48
N ILE A 225 -11.94 -3.92 -0.83
CA ILE A 225 -10.80 -3.06 -0.47
C ILE A 225 -11.20 -1.63 -0.85
N PRO A 226 -11.35 -0.71 0.12
CA PRO A 226 -11.81 0.62 -0.22
C PRO A 226 -10.80 1.22 -1.18
N LEU A 227 -11.25 1.54 -2.39
CA LEU A 227 -10.48 2.36 -3.31
C LEU A 227 -10.30 3.71 -2.60
N PHE A 228 -9.15 3.92 -1.95
CA PHE A 228 -8.70 5.20 -1.39
C PHE A 228 -8.36 6.20 -2.51
N ALA A 229 -9.18 6.24 -3.54
CA ALA A 229 -8.94 7.01 -4.73
C ALA A 229 -9.91 8.19 -4.74
N CYS A 230 -9.36 9.42 -4.70
CA CYS A 230 -10.06 10.64 -5.11
C CYS A 230 -10.27 10.65 -6.65
N ARG A 231 -10.73 9.54 -7.22
CA ARG A 231 -10.84 9.31 -8.67
C ARG A 231 -12.26 8.91 -8.98
N PRO A 232 -13.24 9.82 -8.83
CA PRO A 232 -14.60 9.51 -9.22
C PRO A 232 -14.62 9.08 -10.68
N THR A 233 -15.32 7.99 -10.97
CA THR A 233 -15.59 7.58 -12.35
C THR A 233 -16.59 8.57 -12.92
N CYS A 234 -16.14 9.44 -13.83
CA CYS A 234 -17.02 10.40 -14.48
C CYS A 234 -17.97 9.71 -15.45
N GLY A 235 -19.25 10.10 -15.40
CA GLY A 235 -20.29 9.59 -16.27
C GLY A 235 -20.22 10.21 -17.67
N HIS A 236 -21.20 9.87 -18.51
CA HIS A 236 -21.35 10.47 -19.82
C HIS A 236 -21.57 12.00 -19.72
N GLY A 237 -21.01 12.76 -20.67
CA GLY A 237 -21.12 14.22 -20.68
C GLY A 237 -20.27 14.94 -19.61
N GLN A 238 -19.41 14.22 -18.90
CA GLN A 238 -18.53 14.77 -17.87
C GLN A 238 -17.05 14.63 -18.24
N ILE A 239 -16.25 15.62 -17.84
CA ILE A 239 -14.79 15.61 -17.96
C ILE A 239 -14.12 15.61 -16.60
N ARG A 240 -12.89 15.10 -16.55
CA ARG A 240 -12.04 15.15 -15.36
C ARG A 240 -11.38 16.52 -15.25
N VAL A 241 -11.65 17.23 -14.17
CA VAL A 241 -11.01 18.51 -13.85
C VAL A 241 -10.23 18.36 -12.55
N SER A 242 -9.02 18.91 -12.50
CA SER A 242 -8.21 18.87 -11.28
C SER A 242 -8.93 19.56 -10.12
N HIS A 243 -8.89 18.95 -8.94
CA HIS A 243 -9.47 19.55 -7.75
C HIS A 243 -8.71 20.81 -7.30
N ARG A 244 -7.40 20.90 -7.60
CA ARG A 244 -6.57 22.07 -7.31
C ARG A 244 -6.31 22.89 -8.58
N PRO A 245 -6.65 24.20 -8.59
CA PRO A 245 -6.34 25.06 -9.73
C PRO A 245 -4.82 25.11 -9.97
N GLY A 246 -4.39 24.93 -11.23
CA GLY A 246 -2.99 25.11 -11.64
C GLY A 246 -2.05 23.90 -11.48
N SER A 247 -2.51 22.76 -10.92
CA SER A 247 -1.63 21.61 -10.64
C SER A 247 -1.66 20.50 -11.69
N GLY A 248 -2.23 20.74 -12.88
CA GLY A 248 -2.50 19.68 -13.88
C GLY A 248 -3.47 18.62 -13.34
N PRO A 249 -3.78 17.55 -14.11
CA PRO A 249 -4.57 16.44 -13.60
C PRO A 249 -3.75 15.62 -12.60
N GLY A 250 -3.72 16.05 -11.34
CA GLY A 250 -3.23 15.22 -10.25
C GLY A 250 -4.08 13.95 -10.09
N CYS A 251 -3.62 13.00 -9.26
CA CYS A 251 -4.36 11.77 -8.94
C CYS A 251 -5.77 11.99 -8.33
N CYS A 252 -6.17 13.24 -8.10
CA CYS A 252 -7.45 13.65 -7.55
C CYS A 252 -8.16 14.61 -8.51
N TRP A 253 -9.32 14.21 -9.01
CA TRP A 253 -10.12 15.01 -9.93
C TRP A 253 -11.58 15.04 -9.50
N VAL A 254 -12.30 16.05 -9.98
CA VAL A 254 -13.75 16.16 -9.90
C VAL A 254 -14.35 16.04 -11.29
N CYS A 255 -15.57 15.52 -11.38
CA CYS A 255 -16.28 15.40 -12.65
C CYS A 255 -17.07 16.69 -12.89
N ARG A 256 -16.79 17.36 -14.01
CA ARG A 256 -17.52 18.55 -14.45
C ARG A 256 -18.35 18.21 -15.67
N THR A 257 -19.65 18.50 -15.64
CA THR A 257 -20.54 18.38 -16.79
C THR A 257 -20.21 19.44 -17.85
N CYS A 258 -20.17 19.04 -19.12
CA CYS A 258 -20.07 19.97 -20.24
C CYS A 258 -21.38 20.72 -20.45
N ALA A 259 -21.32 21.87 -21.12
CA ALA A 259 -22.51 22.64 -21.46
C ALA A 259 -23.38 21.91 -22.52
N GLU A 260 -24.65 22.29 -22.63
CA GLU A 260 -25.62 21.64 -23.54
C GLU A 260 -25.26 21.75 -25.03
N ASN A 261 -24.39 22.69 -25.40
CA ASN A 261 -23.88 22.88 -26.76
C ASN A 261 -22.49 22.23 -26.98
N GLU A 262 -21.95 21.57 -25.96
CA GLU A 262 -20.63 20.97 -25.95
C GLU A 262 -20.71 19.45 -25.90
N ALA A 263 -19.79 18.79 -26.60
CA ALA A 263 -19.56 17.36 -26.49
C ALA A 263 -18.21 17.09 -25.82
N VAL A 264 -18.13 15.97 -25.09
CA VAL A 264 -16.89 15.48 -24.52
C VAL A 264 -16.01 14.91 -25.64
N MET A 265 -14.92 15.60 -25.96
CA MET A 265 -13.90 15.12 -26.90
C MET A 265 -12.54 15.11 -26.21
N ASN A 266 -11.87 13.95 -26.18
CA ASN A 266 -10.56 13.76 -25.54
C ASN A 266 -10.47 14.34 -24.11
N ASN A 267 -11.51 14.07 -23.28
CA ASN A 267 -11.60 14.55 -21.90
C ASN A 267 -11.58 16.10 -21.77
N THR A 268 -12.01 16.80 -22.82
CA THR A 268 -12.25 18.25 -22.85
C THR A 268 -13.66 18.51 -23.37
N CYS A 269 -14.28 19.60 -22.91
CA CYS A 269 -15.57 20.03 -23.44
C CYS A 269 -15.31 20.89 -24.67
N GLN A 270 -15.89 20.51 -25.81
CA GLN A 270 -15.74 21.25 -27.06
C GLN A 270 -17.10 21.51 -27.67
N ALA A 271 -17.32 22.76 -28.09
CA ALA A 271 -18.56 23.16 -28.77
C ALA A 271 -18.70 22.46 -30.12
N CYS A 272 -19.92 22.00 -30.43
CA CYS A 272 -20.22 21.45 -31.75
C CYS A 272 -20.25 22.55 -32.83
N VAL A 273 -19.86 22.19 -34.04
CA VAL A 273 -19.91 23.10 -35.19
C VAL A 273 -21.37 23.41 -35.59
N PRO A 274 -21.65 24.55 -36.23
CA PRO A 274 -23.00 24.88 -36.68
C PRO A 274 -23.61 23.79 -37.56
N GLY A 275 -24.88 23.44 -37.31
CA GLY A 275 -25.59 22.33 -37.95
C GLY A 275 -25.41 20.97 -37.26
N PHE A 276 -24.63 20.92 -36.17
CA PHE A 276 -24.50 19.76 -35.30
C PHE A 276 -24.87 20.12 -33.87
N THR A 277 -25.51 19.18 -33.18
CA THR A 277 -25.93 19.28 -31.78
C THR A 277 -25.38 18.08 -31.01
N PRO A 278 -24.95 18.22 -29.76
CA PRO A 278 -24.51 17.07 -28.98
C PRO A 278 -25.68 16.08 -28.79
N GLY A 279 -25.37 14.78 -28.85
CA GLY A 279 -26.33 13.73 -28.53
C GLY A 279 -26.76 13.79 -27.05
N LYS A 280 -27.80 13.01 -26.69
CA LYS A 280 -28.36 12.97 -25.31
C LYS A 280 -27.33 12.68 -24.21
N ASN A 281 -26.24 12.00 -24.55
CA ASN A 281 -25.16 11.64 -23.62
C ASN A 281 -23.97 12.62 -23.65
N LEU A 282 -24.07 13.73 -24.39
CA LEU A 282 -23.02 14.73 -24.61
C LEU A 282 -21.65 14.12 -24.97
N SER A 283 -21.66 12.95 -25.61
CA SER A 283 -20.45 12.17 -25.95
C SER A 283 -19.95 12.44 -27.37
N SER A 284 -20.83 12.93 -28.25
CA SER A 284 -20.51 13.20 -29.64
C SER A 284 -21.46 14.25 -30.21
N CYS A 285 -20.97 14.99 -31.22
CA CYS A 285 -21.78 15.90 -32.01
C CYS A 285 -22.52 15.11 -33.10
N LEU A 286 -23.84 15.22 -33.12
CA LEU A 286 -24.73 14.61 -34.11
C LEU A 286 -25.25 15.69 -35.06
N LYS A 287 -25.45 15.35 -36.33
CA LYS A 287 -26.04 16.29 -37.29
C LYS A 287 -27.48 16.58 -36.89
N MET A 288 -27.88 17.84 -36.92
CA MET A 288 -29.26 18.23 -36.63
C MET A 288 -30.20 17.67 -37.69
N ASP A 289 -31.34 17.15 -37.25
CA ASP A 289 -32.41 16.71 -38.15
C ASP A 289 -33.06 17.92 -38.82
N LEU A 290 -33.26 17.82 -40.13
CA LEU A 290 -33.95 18.84 -40.90
C LEU A 290 -35.44 18.78 -40.61
N ILE A 291 -35.98 19.80 -39.94
CA ILE A 291 -37.42 19.97 -39.80
C ILE A 291 -37.93 20.67 -41.05
N TYR A 292 -38.64 19.94 -41.90
CA TYR A 292 -39.39 20.50 -43.02
C TYR A 292 -40.88 20.36 -42.74
N ILE A 293 -41.68 21.27 -43.31
CA ILE A 293 -43.14 21.17 -43.24
C ILE A 293 -43.54 20.00 -44.14
N ASN A 294 -43.93 18.89 -43.52
CA ASN A 294 -44.54 17.78 -44.24
C ASN A 294 -46.04 18.07 -44.46
N MET A 295 -46.58 17.71 -45.62
CA MET A 295 -47.99 17.97 -45.97
C MET A 295 -48.98 17.22 -45.08
N ASP A 296 -48.52 16.17 -44.39
CA ASP A 296 -49.31 15.41 -43.42
C ASP A 296 -49.38 16.09 -42.04
N THR A 297 -48.64 17.19 -41.82
CA THR A 297 -48.70 17.90 -40.55
C THR A 297 -50.02 18.65 -40.41
N PRO A 298 -50.66 18.64 -39.23
CA PRO A 298 -51.96 19.27 -39.03
C PRO A 298 -51.95 20.76 -39.37
N LEU A 299 -50.82 21.44 -39.12
CA LEU A 299 -50.62 22.83 -39.49
C LEU A 299 -50.62 23.05 -41.01
N ALA A 300 -49.95 22.17 -41.78
CA ALA A 300 -49.96 22.24 -43.24
C ALA A 300 -51.36 22.00 -43.81
N ILE A 301 -52.10 21.02 -43.26
CA ILE A 301 -53.47 20.71 -43.69
C ILE A 301 -54.40 21.90 -43.43
N VAL A 302 -54.33 22.50 -42.24
CA VAL A 302 -55.15 23.67 -41.90
C VAL A 302 -54.88 24.83 -42.87
N LEU A 303 -53.60 25.15 -43.12
CA LEU A 303 -53.22 26.20 -44.07
C LEU A 303 -53.69 25.89 -45.50
N ALA A 304 -53.60 24.63 -45.93
CA ALA A 304 -54.08 24.21 -47.25
C ALA A 304 -55.60 24.36 -47.38
N VAL A 305 -56.37 23.95 -46.36
CA VAL A 305 -57.83 24.09 -46.34
C VAL A 305 -58.25 25.56 -46.39
N PHE A 306 -57.63 26.42 -45.58
CA PHE A 306 -57.90 27.86 -45.63
C PHE A 306 -57.56 28.49 -46.98
N SER A 307 -56.47 28.04 -47.61
CA SER A 307 -56.08 28.50 -48.95
C SER A 307 -57.11 28.09 -50.00
N VAL A 308 -57.60 26.85 -49.95
CA VAL A 308 -58.66 26.36 -50.86
C VAL A 308 -59.98 27.10 -50.65
N LEU A 309 -60.38 27.32 -49.40
CA LEU A 309 -61.59 28.11 -49.08
C LEU A 309 -61.46 29.54 -49.60
N GLY A 310 -60.29 30.17 -49.44
CA GLY A 310 -60.00 31.50 -49.99
C GLY A 310 -60.17 31.54 -51.51
N ILE A 311 -59.60 30.56 -52.22
CA ILE A 311 -59.74 30.44 -53.68
C ILE A 311 -61.22 30.27 -54.07
N ILE A 312 -61.98 29.45 -53.35
CA ILE A 312 -63.42 29.26 -53.62
C ILE A 312 -64.18 30.57 -53.42
N THR A 313 -63.91 31.31 -52.34
CA THR A 313 -64.55 32.61 -52.10
C THR A 313 -64.22 33.62 -53.20
N ASP A 314 -62.96 33.68 -53.66
CA ASP A 314 -62.55 34.57 -54.74
C ASP A 314 -63.31 34.26 -56.05
N PHE A 315 -63.48 32.98 -56.39
CA PHE A 315 -64.29 32.58 -57.55
C PHE A 315 -65.77 32.95 -57.40
N VAL A 316 -66.35 32.86 -56.20
CA VAL A 316 -67.74 33.27 -55.94
C VAL A 316 -67.90 34.79 -56.12
N PHE A 317 -66.99 35.59 -55.56
CA PHE A 317 -67.03 37.04 -55.77
C PHE A 317 -66.81 37.42 -57.23
N LEU A 318 -65.87 36.76 -57.92
CA LEU A 318 -65.59 37.01 -59.33
C LEU A 318 -66.78 36.66 -60.23
N THR A 319 -67.46 35.54 -59.98
CA THR A 319 -68.68 35.17 -60.72
C THR A 319 -69.84 36.12 -60.45
N ALA A 320 -70.05 36.52 -59.19
CA ALA A 320 -71.04 37.54 -58.84
C ALA A 320 -70.76 38.87 -59.56
N PHE A 321 -69.49 39.30 -59.60
CA PHE A 321 -69.09 40.52 -60.30
C PHE A 321 -69.38 40.45 -61.81
N ILE A 322 -69.13 39.30 -62.45
CA ILE A 322 -69.41 39.09 -63.87
C ILE A 322 -70.93 39.09 -64.15
N VAL A 323 -71.73 38.39 -63.34
CA VAL A 323 -73.18 38.28 -63.54
C VAL A 323 -73.87 39.63 -63.29
N TYR A 324 -73.52 40.32 -62.21
CA TYR A 324 -74.11 41.60 -61.83
C TYR A 324 -73.39 42.82 -62.43
N ARG A 325 -72.57 42.63 -63.48
CA ARG A 325 -71.79 43.69 -64.15
C ARG A 325 -72.63 44.89 -64.61
N ASN A 326 -73.93 44.70 -64.80
CA ASN A 326 -74.85 45.77 -65.22
C ASN A 326 -75.60 46.46 -64.07
N HIS A 327 -75.39 46.04 -62.81
CA HIS A 327 -75.99 46.68 -61.65
C HIS A 327 -75.31 48.04 -61.38
N PRO A 328 -76.07 49.14 -61.19
CA PRO A 328 -75.53 50.50 -61.12
C PRO A 328 -74.52 50.71 -59.98
N LEU A 329 -74.65 49.98 -58.86
CA LEU A 329 -73.70 50.02 -57.74
C LEU A 329 -72.31 49.46 -58.10
N ILE A 330 -72.22 48.49 -59.01
CA ILE A 330 -70.95 47.84 -59.42
C ILE A 330 -70.24 48.64 -60.52
N LYS A 331 -70.99 49.42 -61.31
CA LYS A 331 -70.40 50.34 -62.32
C LYS A 331 -69.88 51.65 -61.73
N ALA A 332 -70.35 52.01 -60.53
CA ALA A 332 -69.97 53.24 -59.85
C ALA A 332 -68.73 53.07 -58.95
N SER A 333 -68.42 51.84 -58.54
CA SER A 333 -67.18 51.45 -57.84
C SER A 333 -66.04 51.22 -58.83
#